data_AF-A0AAV6HP09-F1
#
_entry.id   AF-A0AAV6HP09-F1
#
_cell.length_a   1.000
_cell.length_b   1.000
_cell.length_c   1.000
_cell.angle_alpha   90.00
_cell.angle_beta   90.00
_cell.angle_gamma   90.00
#
_symmetry.space_group_name_H-M   'P 1'
#
loop_
_entity.id
_entity.type
_entity.pdbx_description
1 polymer ?
#
loop_
_entity_poly.entity_id
_entity_poly.type
_entity_poly.pdbx_seq_one_letter_code
_entity_poly.pdbx_strand_id
1 'polypeptide(L)'
;MGEAPSLFTLCLNAVRNEILREDDVPQDVYELPSDLLDSLLTCLPPLALHKLQEQMPFENWDDGKSADGCFRNQRKRKRYSNFDSLWRTFYKSRWPGRVSKKPPVNWLEGQNADGHKSTNDWQQIYWEAHLQNCLDEASEIALLPSFDGCIGEVRIPDAVLKPIGYEGHMNCSRPDYAKLSYHCLHFGYFARYLRLQNVLCVAETCNLLRTSKLQCLELWWIKSQEHVEGLCKLLNQNRETLKSLEFVHCKLSSTIVDTICDSLYLKDVHTHTVEHFSIKTSSFLETNQFPLPVGLASFLSSARSLSSLRLSDNYLGQNFAKMVFSTLIDAASSISVLDLSENNISGWLSHFRWRSSSCSQMSSGIGNSLQSLHLLNLRGNNLRKDDAACLKNALVHMPNLEILDISDNPLEDDGIMILIPYFVEMSEKHSPFKDLKVESCELSCGGVSQLLSVLSTLTGPLNSLSIGGNDLGSKVGAPLGKFLGTGIQALDIEDIELGPSGFLELREEIIEDLKLVYINISKNRGGNEAAKFLTTLIPRAPELVALNAGYNFMPSQSLLSICSVLKVAKGKLEHVDLTGNNLCVQSADATMLAEFQKNGNPIFLLPTLPASNAPYDDDP
;
A
#
# COMPACT_ATOMS: atom_id res chain seq x y z
N MET A 1 -18.13 -18.48 43.42
CA MET A 1 -17.70 -19.88 43.18
C MET A 1 -18.04 -20.17 41.73
N GLY A 2 -17.07 -20.46 40.88
CA GLY A 2 -17.35 -20.82 39.48
C GLY A 2 -18.06 -22.18 39.43
N GLU A 3 -19.05 -22.32 38.54
CA GLU A 3 -19.73 -23.59 38.28
C GLU A 3 -18.71 -24.67 37.91
N ALA A 4 -18.89 -25.88 38.44
CA ALA A 4 -18.01 -27.01 38.13
C ALA A 4 -18.11 -27.34 36.62
N PRO A 5 -16.99 -27.49 35.90
CA PRO A 5 -17.01 -27.78 34.48
C PRO A 5 -17.72 -29.12 34.21
N SER A 6 -18.54 -29.16 33.16
CA SER A 6 -19.25 -30.38 32.77
C SER A 6 -18.27 -31.48 32.39
N LEU A 7 -18.65 -32.75 32.59
CA LEU A 7 -17.87 -33.92 32.15
C LEU A 7 -17.50 -33.81 30.66
N PHE A 8 -18.43 -33.29 29.85
CA PHE A 8 -18.21 -33.01 28.43
C PHE A 8 -17.02 -32.07 28.18
N THR A 9 -16.97 -30.93 28.88
CA THR A 9 -15.89 -29.94 28.76
C THR A 9 -14.55 -30.52 29.24
N LEU A 10 -14.58 -31.32 30.31
CA LEU A 10 -13.39 -32.02 30.81
C LEU A 10 -12.83 -33.03 29.79
N CYS A 11 -13.70 -33.81 29.13
CA CYS A 11 -13.29 -34.75 28.08
C CYS A 11 -12.71 -34.02 26.86
N LEU A 12 -13.35 -32.94 26.38
CA LEU A 12 -12.82 -32.15 25.27
C LEU A 12 -11.46 -31.52 25.59
N ASN A 13 -11.28 -31.02 26.81
CA ASN A 13 -9.99 -30.47 27.27
C ASN A 13 -8.92 -31.56 27.39
N ALA A 14 -9.28 -32.78 27.80
CA ALA A 14 -8.34 -33.91 27.84
C ALA A 14 -7.84 -34.26 26.43
N VAL A 15 -8.75 -34.43 25.47
CA VAL A 15 -8.42 -34.70 24.06
C VAL A 15 -7.59 -33.56 23.44
N ARG A 16 -7.96 -32.31 23.71
CA ARG A 16 -7.18 -31.13 23.30
C ARG A 16 -5.74 -31.20 23.81
N ASN A 17 -5.56 -31.51 25.10
CA ASN A 17 -4.23 -31.55 25.71
C ASN A 17 -3.40 -32.72 25.19
N GLU A 18 -4.03 -33.83 24.84
CA GLU A 18 -3.40 -35.00 24.23
C GLU A 18 -2.88 -34.67 22.82
N ILE A 19 -3.72 -34.06 21.96
CA ILE A 19 -3.33 -33.60 20.61
C ILE A 19 -2.17 -32.59 20.67
N LEU A 20 -2.11 -31.74 21.70
CA LEU A 20 -1.01 -30.80 21.88
C LEU A 20 0.30 -31.49 22.29
N ARG A 21 0.21 -32.50 23.16
CA ARG A 21 1.37 -33.19 23.75
C ARG A 21 2.02 -34.20 22.82
N GLU A 22 1.22 -34.94 22.05
CA GLU A 22 1.72 -35.99 21.17
C GLU A 22 2.01 -35.43 19.77
N ASP A 23 3.02 -35.99 19.08
CA ASP A 23 3.27 -35.65 17.68
C ASP A 23 2.19 -36.26 16.78
N ASP A 24 1.67 -37.42 17.14
CA ASP A 24 0.61 -38.12 16.42
C ASP A 24 -0.76 -37.84 17.05
N VAL A 25 -1.75 -37.58 16.21
CA VAL A 25 -3.15 -37.41 16.61
C VAL A 25 -3.77 -38.81 16.75
N PRO A 26 -4.36 -39.16 17.91
CA PRO A 26 -4.96 -40.47 18.11
C PRO A 26 -6.01 -40.77 17.02
N GLN A 27 -5.93 -41.95 16.40
CA GLN A 27 -6.82 -42.32 15.28
C GLN A 27 -8.30 -42.24 15.66
N ASP A 28 -8.62 -42.52 16.93
CA ASP A 28 -9.95 -42.46 17.51
C ASP A 28 -10.61 -41.07 17.41
N VAL A 29 -9.81 -40.00 17.29
CA VAL A 29 -10.33 -38.62 17.11
C VAL A 29 -11.05 -38.49 15.76
N TYR A 30 -10.60 -39.20 14.72
CA TYR A 30 -11.23 -39.20 13.39
C TYR A 30 -12.49 -40.07 13.33
N GLU A 31 -12.71 -40.93 14.33
CA GLU A 31 -13.91 -41.76 14.47
C GLU A 31 -15.06 -41.05 15.21
N LEU A 32 -14.80 -39.87 15.80
CA LEU A 32 -15.80 -39.12 16.55
C LEU A 32 -17.03 -38.71 15.70
N PRO A 33 -18.24 -38.72 16.29
CA PRO A 33 -19.44 -38.09 15.72
C PRO A 33 -19.23 -36.62 15.34
N SER A 34 -19.89 -36.15 14.26
CA SER A 34 -19.73 -34.79 13.72
C SER A 34 -19.93 -33.69 14.75
N ASP A 35 -20.94 -33.81 15.60
CA ASP A 35 -21.28 -32.78 16.59
C ASP A 35 -20.21 -32.67 17.69
N LEU A 36 -19.55 -33.80 18.00
CA LEU A 36 -18.43 -33.86 18.94
C LEU A 36 -17.15 -33.32 18.31
N LEU A 37 -16.90 -33.65 17.04
CA LEU A 37 -15.76 -33.14 16.29
C LEU A 37 -15.87 -31.62 16.10
N ASP A 38 -17.03 -31.10 15.71
CA ASP A 38 -17.24 -29.65 15.55
C ASP A 38 -17.09 -28.91 16.89
N SER A 39 -17.60 -29.48 17.98
CA SER A 39 -17.39 -28.95 19.34
C SER A 39 -15.91 -28.95 19.72
N LEU A 40 -15.19 -30.03 19.42
CA LEU A 40 -13.74 -30.14 19.65
C LEU A 40 -12.99 -29.08 18.84
N LEU A 41 -13.27 -28.94 17.55
CA LEU A 41 -12.61 -27.97 16.64
C LEU A 41 -12.72 -26.52 17.14
N THR A 42 -13.86 -26.14 17.74
CA THR A 42 -14.02 -24.79 18.32
C THR A 42 -13.18 -24.56 19.59
N CYS A 43 -12.76 -25.64 20.25
CA CYS A 43 -11.95 -25.60 21.48
C CYS A 43 -10.46 -25.79 21.24
N LEU A 44 -10.05 -26.28 20.06
CA LEU A 44 -8.66 -26.54 19.71
C LEU A 44 -7.91 -25.23 19.44
N PRO A 45 -6.73 -25.04 20.04
CA PRO A 45 -5.86 -23.95 19.63
C PRO A 45 -5.26 -24.21 18.24
N PRO A 46 -4.73 -23.16 17.58
CA PRO A 46 -4.21 -23.25 16.21
C PRO A 46 -3.21 -24.37 15.94
N LEU A 47 -2.26 -24.64 16.85
CA LEU A 47 -1.29 -25.72 16.66
C LEU A 47 -1.95 -27.11 16.64
N ALA A 48 -2.90 -27.34 17.55
CA ALA A 48 -3.63 -28.60 17.62
C ALA A 48 -4.54 -28.78 16.40
N LEU A 49 -5.19 -27.69 15.95
CA LEU A 49 -5.98 -27.71 14.72
C LEU A 49 -5.12 -28.06 13.50
N HIS A 50 -3.90 -27.51 13.41
CA HIS A 50 -2.99 -27.80 12.33
C HIS A 50 -2.53 -29.27 12.32
N LYS A 51 -2.11 -29.82 13.47
CA LYS A 51 -1.74 -31.25 13.59
C LYS A 51 -2.89 -32.17 13.15
N LEU A 52 -4.11 -31.88 13.61
CA LEU A 52 -5.31 -32.62 13.25
C LEU A 52 -5.63 -32.54 11.75
N GLN A 53 -5.37 -31.40 11.12
CA GLN A 53 -5.57 -31.23 9.68
C GLN A 53 -4.48 -31.94 8.86
N GLU A 54 -3.21 -31.89 9.29
CA GLU A 54 -2.07 -32.50 8.59
C GLU A 54 -2.15 -34.04 8.57
N GLN A 55 -2.60 -34.65 9.67
CA GLN A 55 -2.65 -36.11 9.83
C GLN A 55 -4.00 -36.73 9.48
N MET A 56 -4.93 -35.92 8.94
CA MET A 56 -6.25 -36.39 8.56
C MET A 56 -6.16 -37.36 7.37
N PRO A 57 -6.75 -38.57 7.43
CA PRO A 57 -6.66 -39.56 6.35
C PRO A 57 -7.23 -39.06 5.02
N PHE A 58 -6.52 -39.32 3.91
CA PHE A 58 -6.87 -38.89 2.55
C PHE A 58 -8.26 -39.34 2.08
N GLU A 59 -8.83 -40.44 2.59
CA GLU A 59 -10.20 -40.88 2.25
C GLU A 59 -11.29 -39.88 2.66
N ASN A 60 -10.96 -38.91 3.52
CA ASN A 60 -11.86 -37.84 3.93
C ASN A 60 -11.70 -36.55 3.09
N TRP A 61 -10.77 -36.50 2.14
CA TRP A 61 -10.37 -35.26 1.43
C TRP A 61 -10.93 -35.08 0.01
N ASP A 62 -11.57 -36.06 -0.65
CA ASP A 62 -12.25 -35.78 -1.93
C ASP A 62 -13.26 -36.84 -2.41
N ASP A 63 -14.35 -36.36 -3.04
CA ASP A 63 -14.85 -36.92 -4.31
C ASP A 63 -15.73 -35.88 -5.03
N GLY A 64 -15.07 -34.87 -5.60
CA GLY A 64 -15.64 -34.02 -6.64
C GLY A 64 -15.59 -34.71 -8.01
N LYS A 65 -16.74 -35.29 -8.43
CA LYS A 65 -17.13 -35.75 -9.78
C LYS A 65 -16.78 -37.20 -10.16
N SER A 66 -17.79 -38.06 -10.09
CA SER A 66 -18.08 -39.07 -11.13
C SER A 66 -19.57 -39.38 -11.12
N ALA A 67 -20.20 -39.31 -12.29
CA ALA A 67 -21.60 -39.64 -12.50
C ALA A 67 -21.76 -41.13 -12.83
N ASP A 68 -22.94 -41.64 -12.43
CA ASP A 68 -23.64 -42.83 -12.91
C ASP A 68 -23.53 -44.12 -12.06
N GLY A 69 -24.70 -44.74 -11.81
CA GLY A 69 -24.83 -46.06 -11.17
C GLY A 69 -25.80 -46.17 -9.97
N CYS A 70 -27.09 -46.24 -10.27
CA CYS A 70 -28.21 -46.83 -9.52
C CYS A 70 -27.98 -47.60 -8.17
N PHE A 71 -28.79 -47.22 -7.17
CA PHE A 71 -29.29 -47.97 -5.99
C PHE A 71 -28.30 -48.63 -5.00
N ARG A 72 -28.07 -47.98 -3.84
CA ARG A 72 -28.51 -48.47 -2.51
C ARG A 72 -28.19 -47.47 -1.38
N ASN A 73 -29.14 -47.36 -0.46
CA ASN A 73 -29.13 -46.54 0.75
C ASN A 73 -27.86 -46.69 1.60
N GLN A 74 -26.96 -45.71 1.55
CA GLN A 74 -26.18 -45.25 2.72
C GLN A 74 -25.98 -43.73 2.60
N ARG A 75 -26.57 -42.96 3.52
CA ARG A 75 -26.34 -41.51 3.65
C ARG A 75 -24.90 -41.29 4.12
N LYS A 76 -23.92 -41.24 3.20
CA LYS A 76 -22.57 -40.72 3.50
C LYS A 76 -22.71 -39.22 3.79
N ARG A 77 -22.72 -38.85 5.08
CA ARG A 77 -22.70 -37.45 5.53
C ARG A 77 -21.37 -36.82 5.12
N LYS A 78 -21.42 -35.76 4.30
CA LYS A 78 -20.28 -34.87 3.99
C LYS A 78 -19.64 -34.39 5.29
N ARG A 79 -18.44 -34.87 5.61
CA ARG A 79 -17.63 -34.39 6.74
C ARG A 79 -16.74 -33.24 6.25
N TYR A 80 -17.24 -32.02 6.29
CA TYR A 80 -16.41 -30.83 6.14
C TYR A 80 -16.88 -29.74 7.09
N SER A 81 -16.30 -29.75 8.29
CA SER A 81 -16.18 -28.56 9.13
C SER A 81 -15.38 -27.54 8.33
N ASN A 82 -15.88 -26.31 8.19
CA ASN A 82 -15.23 -25.30 7.36
C ASN A 82 -13.95 -24.77 8.07
N PHE A 83 -12.85 -25.53 8.03
CA PHE A 83 -11.55 -25.20 8.65
C PHE A 83 -11.11 -23.77 8.34
N ASP A 84 -11.35 -23.32 7.11
CA ASP A 84 -11.06 -21.97 6.65
C ASP A 84 -11.76 -20.89 7.50
N SER A 85 -13.00 -21.13 7.91
CA SER A 85 -13.76 -20.23 8.80
C SER A 85 -13.19 -20.17 10.22
N LEU A 86 -12.62 -21.28 10.72
CA LEU A 86 -11.96 -21.34 12.02
C LEU A 86 -10.62 -20.60 11.97
N TRP A 87 -9.80 -20.85 10.94
CA TRP A 87 -8.54 -20.13 10.71
C TRP A 87 -8.76 -18.63 10.58
N ARG A 88 -9.79 -18.21 9.84
CA ARG A 88 -10.20 -16.80 9.76
C ARG A 88 -10.57 -16.20 11.12
N THR A 89 -11.26 -16.97 11.96
CA THR A 89 -11.65 -16.54 13.31
C THR A 89 -10.42 -16.40 14.21
N PHE A 90 -9.49 -17.35 14.18
CA PHE A 90 -8.23 -17.27 14.92
C PHE A 90 -7.37 -16.09 14.49
N TYR A 91 -7.25 -15.84 13.18
CA TYR A 91 -6.50 -14.70 12.68
C TYR A 91 -7.10 -13.38 13.17
N LYS A 92 -8.42 -13.18 13.00
CA LYS A 92 -9.11 -11.95 13.44
C LYS A 92 -9.04 -11.73 14.95
N SER A 93 -9.08 -12.82 15.74
CA SER A 93 -8.98 -12.75 17.19
C SER A 93 -7.58 -12.36 17.65
N ARG A 94 -6.53 -12.86 16.98
CA ARG A 94 -5.13 -12.59 17.35
C ARG A 94 -4.62 -11.25 16.84
N TRP A 95 -5.08 -10.81 15.66
CA TRP A 95 -4.69 -9.54 15.04
C TRP A 95 -5.90 -8.68 14.64
N PRO A 96 -6.61 -8.08 15.63
CA PRO A 96 -7.75 -7.20 15.34
C PRO A 96 -7.29 -5.98 14.56
N GLY A 97 -7.99 -5.65 13.46
CA GLY A 97 -7.68 -4.48 12.63
C GLY A 97 -6.63 -4.71 11.52
N ARG A 98 -5.87 -5.81 11.53
CA ARG A 98 -5.09 -6.22 10.35
C ARG A 98 -6.04 -6.90 9.36
N VAL A 99 -6.57 -6.17 8.37
CA VAL A 99 -7.09 -6.82 7.16
C VAL A 99 -5.92 -7.65 6.61
N SER A 100 -6.17 -8.94 6.29
CA SER A 100 -5.16 -9.83 5.69
C SER A 100 -4.32 -9.01 4.73
N LYS A 101 -3.01 -8.91 4.99
CA LYS A 101 -2.11 -8.11 4.15
C LYS A 101 -2.37 -8.59 2.73
N LYS A 102 -3.03 -7.75 1.93
CA LYS A 102 -2.91 -7.91 0.48
C LYS A 102 -1.41 -7.88 0.19
N PRO A 103 -0.91 -8.65 -0.78
CA PRO A 103 0.45 -8.47 -1.30
C PRO A 103 0.75 -6.98 -1.46
N PRO A 104 2.03 -6.56 -1.37
CA PRO A 104 2.40 -5.15 -1.45
C PRO A 104 1.66 -4.48 -2.61
N VAL A 105 1.05 -3.37 -2.25
CA VAL A 105 -0.12 -2.75 -2.86
C VAL A 105 0.09 -2.44 -4.35
N ASN A 106 -0.77 -3.02 -5.20
CA ASN A 106 -1.19 -2.41 -6.47
C ASN A 106 -2.10 -1.22 -6.11
N TRP A 107 -1.57 -0.01 -6.08
CA TRP A 107 -2.35 1.23 -5.91
C TRP A 107 -3.10 1.64 -7.20
N LEU A 108 -3.33 0.69 -8.12
CA LEU A 108 -3.94 0.94 -9.44
C LEU A 108 -5.24 0.16 -9.68
N GLU A 109 -5.81 -0.52 -8.68
CA GLU A 109 -7.15 -1.12 -8.77
C GLU A 109 -8.12 -0.49 -7.77
N GLY A 110 -8.36 0.81 -7.97
CA GLY A 110 -9.66 1.39 -7.67
C GLY A 110 -10.56 1.20 -8.89
N GLN A 111 -11.64 0.44 -8.74
CA GLN A 111 -12.68 0.17 -9.75
C GLN A 111 -12.32 -0.88 -10.81
N ASN A 112 -12.52 -2.15 -10.47
CA ASN A 112 -13.22 -3.13 -11.32
C ASN A 112 -13.67 -4.29 -10.44
N ALA A 113 -14.95 -4.27 -10.08
CA ALA A 113 -15.60 -5.38 -9.44
C ALA A 113 -15.89 -6.45 -10.49
N ASP A 114 -14.91 -7.32 -10.77
CA ASP A 114 -15.16 -8.58 -11.44
C ASP A 114 -14.24 -9.70 -10.92
N GLY A 115 -14.80 -10.53 -10.05
CA GLY A 115 -14.81 -11.98 -10.28
C GLY A 115 -13.55 -12.83 -10.13
N HIS A 116 -12.37 -12.34 -9.74
CA HIS A 116 -11.26 -13.24 -9.38
C HIS A 116 -11.26 -13.59 -7.88
N LYS A 117 -11.95 -14.67 -7.54
CA LYS A 117 -11.95 -15.31 -6.22
C LYS A 117 -10.54 -15.86 -5.92
N SER A 118 -9.67 -15.03 -5.34
CA SER A 118 -8.55 -15.52 -4.54
C SER A 118 -9.13 -16.32 -3.38
N THR A 119 -9.02 -17.64 -3.42
CA THR A 119 -9.28 -18.49 -2.26
C THR A 119 -8.20 -18.17 -1.23
N ASN A 120 -8.48 -17.22 -0.34
CA ASN A 120 -7.58 -16.87 0.76
C ASN A 120 -7.41 -18.08 1.66
N ASP A 121 -6.29 -18.79 1.53
CA ASP A 121 -5.90 -19.84 2.47
C ASP A 121 -5.58 -19.20 3.82
N TRP A 122 -6.57 -19.16 4.73
CA TRP A 122 -6.41 -18.54 6.04
C TRP A 122 -5.42 -19.28 6.93
N GLN A 123 -5.16 -20.57 6.67
CA GLN A 123 -4.14 -21.34 7.38
C GLN A 123 -2.74 -20.83 7.00
N GLN A 124 -2.48 -20.67 5.70
CA GLN A 124 -1.22 -20.10 5.23
C GLN A 124 -0.99 -18.70 5.83
N ILE A 125 -2.01 -17.82 5.76
CA ILE A 125 -1.93 -16.44 6.29
C ILE A 125 -1.65 -16.45 7.80
N TYR A 126 -2.30 -17.34 8.56
CA TYR A 126 -2.09 -17.45 9.99
C TYR A 126 -0.65 -17.85 10.34
N TRP A 127 -0.13 -18.89 9.69
CA TRP A 127 1.21 -19.40 9.99
C TRP A 127 2.32 -18.47 9.50
N GLU A 128 2.13 -17.82 8.35
CA GLU A 128 3.04 -16.78 7.89
C GLU A 128 3.10 -15.61 8.89
N ALA A 129 1.95 -15.12 9.37
CA ALA A 129 1.91 -14.04 10.36
C ALA A 129 2.51 -14.47 11.71
N HIS A 130 2.31 -15.72 12.12
CA HIS A 130 2.96 -16.28 13.30
C HIS A 130 4.48 -16.34 13.13
N LEU A 131 4.97 -16.82 11.99
CA LEU A 131 6.40 -16.90 11.69
C LEU A 131 7.03 -15.50 11.64
N GLN A 132 6.34 -14.52 11.05
CA GLN A 132 6.79 -13.13 11.06
C GLN A 132 6.95 -12.59 12.48
N ASN A 133 5.96 -12.83 13.37
CA ASN A 133 6.09 -12.44 14.78
C ASN A 133 7.28 -13.12 15.45
N CYS A 134 7.55 -14.41 15.15
CA CYS A 134 8.71 -15.11 15.71
C CYS A 134 10.03 -14.51 15.24
N LEU A 135 10.13 -14.16 13.96
CA LEU A 135 11.30 -13.50 13.38
C LEU A 135 11.49 -12.08 13.94
N ASP A 136 10.40 -11.32 14.12
CA ASP A 136 10.44 -9.99 14.73
C ASP A 136 10.98 -10.06 16.17
N GLU A 137 10.45 -10.95 17.02
CA GLU A 137 10.97 -11.15 18.39
C GLU A 137 12.42 -11.65 18.38
N ALA A 138 12.77 -12.56 17.47
CA ALA A 138 14.14 -13.05 17.36
C ALA A 138 15.11 -11.94 16.94
N SER A 139 14.70 -11.01 16.09
CA SER A 139 15.53 -9.85 15.73
C SER A 139 15.77 -8.92 16.91
N GLU A 140 14.76 -8.67 17.76
CA GLU A 140 14.92 -7.85 18.97
C GLU A 140 15.87 -8.51 19.98
N ILE A 141 15.76 -9.83 20.16
CA ILE A 141 16.66 -10.59 21.04
C ILE A 141 18.09 -10.58 20.48
N ALA A 142 18.26 -10.72 19.17
CA ALA A 142 19.56 -10.74 18.53
C ALA A 142 20.27 -9.38 18.54
N LEU A 143 19.57 -8.27 18.83
CA LEU A 143 20.15 -6.95 19.07
C LEU A 143 20.74 -6.79 20.48
N LEU A 144 20.46 -7.71 21.41
CA LEU A 144 20.96 -7.63 22.78
C LEU A 144 22.46 -8.00 22.85
N PRO A 145 23.27 -7.30 23.68
CA PRO A 145 24.70 -7.63 23.85
C PRO A 145 24.98 -9.04 24.37
N SER A 146 23.98 -9.69 24.97
CA SER A 146 24.07 -11.04 25.52
C SER A 146 23.79 -12.15 24.50
N PHE A 147 23.46 -11.81 23.25
CA PHE A 147 23.16 -12.79 22.22
C PHE A 147 24.42 -13.56 21.80
N ASP A 148 24.31 -14.89 21.73
CA ASP A 148 25.42 -15.82 21.49
C ASP A 148 25.70 -16.08 20.00
N GLY A 149 24.90 -15.49 19.11
CA GLY A 149 25.05 -15.61 17.66
C GLY A 149 24.24 -16.74 17.01
N CYS A 150 23.57 -17.59 17.79
CA CYS A 150 22.81 -18.75 17.28
C CYS A 150 21.32 -18.39 17.12
N ILE A 151 20.91 -17.98 15.91
CA ILE A 151 19.56 -17.48 15.66
C ILE A 151 18.50 -18.58 15.84
N GLY A 152 18.82 -19.82 15.44
CA GLY A 152 17.91 -20.95 15.57
C GLY A 152 17.63 -21.36 17.02
N GLU A 153 18.52 -21.00 17.96
CA GLU A 153 18.40 -21.31 19.39
C GLU A 153 17.68 -20.22 20.19
N VAL A 154 17.32 -19.11 19.54
CA VAL A 154 16.58 -18.01 20.16
C VAL A 154 15.24 -18.52 20.70
N ARG A 155 15.00 -18.27 21.99
CA ARG A 155 13.75 -18.61 22.67
C ARG A 155 12.68 -17.56 22.40
N ILE A 156 11.62 -17.97 21.71
CA ILE A 156 10.45 -17.15 21.41
C ILE A 156 9.65 -16.88 22.70
N PRO A 157 9.26 -15.63 22.96
CA PRO A 157 8.50 -15.29 24.16
C PRO A 157 7.12 -15.98 24.24
N ASP A 158 6.71 -16.31 25.46
CA ASP A 158 5.38 -16.87 25.76
C ASP A 158 4.21 -16.05 25.20
N ALA A 159 4.38 -14.73 25.03
CA ALA A 159 3.36 -13.87 24.43
C ALA A 159 3.03 -14.28 22.98
N VAL A 160 4.01 -14.79 22.23
CA VAL A 160 3.83 -15.29 20.85
C VAL A 160 3.39 -16.74 20.83
N LEU A 161 3.79 -17.54 21.83
CA LEU A 161 3.50 -18.98 21.90
C LEU A 161 2.14 -19.32 22.52
N LYS A 162 1.68 -18.59 23.55
CA LYS A 162 0.38 -18.83 24.19
C LYS A 162 -0.80 -18.86 23.20
N PRO A 163 -0.88 -17.95 22.20
CA PRO A 163 -1.97 -17.96 21.22
C PRO A 163 -2.03 -19.21 20.33
N ILE A 164 -0.93 -19.94 20.15
CA ILE A 164 -0.93 -21.19 19.36
C ILE A 164 -1.25 -22.42 20.22
N GLY A 165 -1.43 -22.25 21.53
CA GLY A 165 -1.75 -23.33 22.47
C GLY A 165 -0.57 -23.80 23.32
N TYR A 166 0.53 -23.04 23.37
CA TYR A 166 1.66 -23.36 24.25
C TYR A 166 1.33 -23.01 25.71
N GLU A 167 1.38 -24.02 26.58
CA GLU A 167 1.28 -23.87 28.02
C GLU A 167 2.66 -24.17 28.63
N GLY A 168 3.28 -23.19 29.29
CA GLY A 168 4.66 -23.28 29.82
C GLY A 168 4.93 -24.41 30.84
N HIS A 169 3.96 -25.27 31.11
CA HIS A 169 4.04 -26.47 31.93
C HIS A 169 4.08 -27.80 31.13
N MET A 170 4.25 -27.75 29.79
CA MET A 170 4.59 -28.94 29.01
C MET A 170 5.97 -29.45 29.45
N ASN A 171 5.97 -30.45 30.34
CA ASN A 171 7.13 -30.96 31.05
C ASN A 171 8.37 -31.19 30.16
N CYS A 172 9.45 -30.48 30.48
CA CYS A 172 10.90 -30.75 30.47
C CYS A 172 11.58 -31.87 29.63
N SER A 173 10.92 -32.61 28.75
CA SER A 173 11.58 -33.66 27.94
C SER A 173 11.89 -33.26 26.50
N ARG A 174 11.39 -32.12 25.99
CA ARG A 174 11.71 -31.62 24.65
C ARG A 174 12.05 -30.13 24.63
N PRO A 175 13.33 -29.76 24.44
CA PRO A 175 13.79 -28.38 24.53
C PRO A 175 13.48 -27.48 23.31
N ASP A 176 12.80 -27.97 22.26
CA ASP A 176 12.83 -27.30 20.95
C ASP A 176 11.59 -26.45 20.61
N TYR A 177 10.41 -26.63 21.24
CA TYR A 177 9.20 -25.87 20.87
C TYR A 177 9.28 -24.36 21.10
N ALA A 178 10.12 -23.93 22.04
CA ALA A 178 10.32 -22.51 22.29
C ALA A 178 11.36 -21.90 21.34
N LYS A 179 12.10 -22.71 20.58
CA LYS A 179 13.20 -22.24 19.73
C LYS A 179 12.66 -21.78 18.37
N LEU A 180 13.26 -20.73 17.82
CA LEU A 180 12.94 -20.25 16.48
C LEU A 180 13.10 -21.36 15.42
N SER A 181 14.12 -22.22 15.56
CA SER A 181 14.40 -23.31 14.61
C SER A 181 13.21 -24.25 14.41
N TYR A 182 12.47 -24.56 15.48
CA TYR A 182 11.26 -25.36 15.41
C TYR A 182 10.19 -24.69 14.54
N HIS A 183 9.92 -23.40 14.78
CA HIS A 183 8.91 -22.65 14.03
C HIS A 183 9.28 -22.50 12.55
N CYS A 184 10.55 -22.23 12.24
CA CYS A 184 11.01 -22.15 10.85
C CYS A 184 10.91 -23.50 10.14
N LEU A 185 11.27 -24.61 10.80
CA LEU A 185 11.21 -25.94 10.20
C LEU A 185 9.77 -26.37 9.90
N HIS A 186 8.85 -26.17 10.84
CA HIS A 186 7.46 -26.60 10.72
C HIS A 186 6.59 -25.65 9.91
N PHE A 187 6.81 -24.33 10.00
CA PHE A 187 5.93 -23.35 9.36
C PHE A 187 6.58 -22.58 8.20
N GLY A 188 7.88 -22.77 7.97
CA GLY A 188 8.62 -22.08 6.91
C GLY A 188 8.06 -22.30 5.50
N TYR A 189 7.45 -23.46 5.23
CA TYR A 189 6.87 -23.74 3.91
C TYR A 189 5.60 -22.93 3.60
N PHE A 190 4.94 -22.37 4.62
CA PHE A 190 3.81 -21.43 4.45
C PHE A 190 4.28 -20.02 4.11
N ALA A 191 5.56 -19.69 4.35
CA ALA A 191 6.09 -18.36 4.10
C ALA A 191 6.06 -18.03 2.60
N ARG A 192 5.32 -16.98 2.25
CA ARG A 192 5.29 -16.32 0.95
C ARG A 192 5.74 -14.86 1.07
N TYR A 193 5.37 -14.19 2.16
CA TYR A 193 5.72 -12.80 2.45
C TYR A 193 6.46 -12.74 3.78
N LEU A 194 7.72 -12.29 3.77
CA LEU A 194 8.49 -12.08 5.00
C LEU A 194 9.19 -10.73 4.98
N ARG A 195 9.29 -10.14 6.17
CA ARG A 195 10.16 -9.01 6.47
C ARG A 195 11.31 -9.51 7.33
N LEU A 196 12.54 -9.26 6.90
CA LEU A 196 13.76 -9.63 7.62
C LEU A 196 14.58 -8.38 7.94
N GLN A 197 15.01 -8.27 9.20
CA GLN A 197 16.02 -7.31 9.61
C GLN A 197 17.42 -7.81 9.25
N ASN A 198 18.39 -6.90 9.17
CA ASN A 198 19.78 -7.21 8.83
C ASN A 198 20.39 -8.29 9.71
N VAL A 199 20.07 -8.31 11.01
CA VAL A 199 20.60 -9.30 11.97
C VAL A 199 20.20 -10.73 11.59
N LEU A 200 19.05 -10.89 10.91
CA LEU A 200 18.57 -12.19 10.44
C LEU A 200 19.14 -12.57 9.07
N CYS A 201 19.88 -11.69 8.38
CA CYS A 201 20.44 -11.95 7.06
C CYS A 201 21.77 -12.74 7.16
N VAL A 202 21.73 -13.88 7.83
CA VAL A 202 22.89 -14.77 8.02
C VAL A 202 22.64 -16.14 7.39
N ALA A 203 23.71 -16.91 7.15
CA ALA A 203 23.62 -18.22 6.52
C ALA A 203 22.73 -19.22 7.30
N GLU A 204 22.67 -19.10 8.63
CA GLU A 204 21.80 -19.94 9.47
C GLU A 204 20.32 -19.73 9.11
N THR A 205 19.86 -18.49 8.97
CA THR A 205 18.48 -18.17 8.59
C THR A 205 18.11 -18.76 7.22
N CYS A 206 19.05 -18.81 6.28
CA CYS A 206 18.83 -19.47 4.99
C CYS A 206 18.59 -20.97 5.14
N ASN A 207 19.26 -21.62 6.09
CA ASN A 207 19.05 -23.04 6.38
C ASN A 207 17.69 -23.24 7.09
N LEU A 208 17.34 -22.34 8.01
CA LEU A 208 16.05 -22.38 8.71
C LEU A 208 14.87 -22.20 7.74
N LEU A 209 15.00 -21.31 6.75
CA LEU A 209 13.97 -21.02 5.76
C LEU A 209 14.12 -21.82 4.45
N ARG A 210 14.87 -22.93 4.45
CA ARG A 210 15.14 -23.72 3.23
C ARG A 210 13.90 -24.27 2.53
N THR A 211 12.78 -24.43 3.25
CA THR A 211 11.51 -24.95 2.74
C THR A 211 10.55 -23.85 2.28
N SER A 212 10.92 -22.58 2.48
CA SER A 212 10.11 -21.44 2.08
C SER A 212 10.03 -21.32 0.55
N LYS A 213 8.93 -20.73 0.08
CA LYS A 213 8.73 -20.37 -1.33
C LYS A 213 8.35 -18.90 -1.40
N LEU A 214 9.30 -18.05 -1.02
CA LEU A 214 9.07 -16.62 -0.86
C LEU A 214 8.69 -15.99 -2.19
N GLN A 215 7.58 -15.27 -2.18
CA GLN A 215 7.08 -14.45 -3.28
C GLN A 215 7.42 -12.98 -3.07
N CYS A 216 7.47 -12.53 -1.81
CA CYS A 216 7.86 -11.18 -1.43
C CYS A 216 8.84 -11.22 -0.27
N LEU A 217 9.90 -10.43 -0.38
CA LEU A 217 10.88 -10.24 0.68
C LEU A 217 11.12 -8.75 0.91
N GLU A 218 10.92 -8.32 2.15
CA GLU A 218 11.18 -6.95 2.62
C GLU A 218 12.38 -6.96 3.57
N LEU A 219 13.41 -6.18 3.27
CA LEU A 219 14.70 -6.21 3.95
C LEU A 219 14.99 -4.88 4.62
N TRP A 220 15.31 -4.93 5.90
CA TRP A 220 15.49 -3.76 6.74
C TRP A 220 16.92 -3.61 7.23
N TRP A 221 17.43 -2.38 7.18
CA TRP A 221 18.70 -1.99 7.82
C TRP A 221 19.97 -2.73 7.37
N ILE A 222 20.05 -3.21 6.13
CA ILE A 222 21.28 -3.81 5.58
C ILE A 222 22.37 -2.72 5.53
N LYS A 223 23.46 -2.92 6.27
CA LYS A 223 24.53 -1.89 6.44
C LYS A 223 25.95 -2.37 6.12
N SER A 224 26.17 -3.67 5.99
CA SER A 224 27.50 -4.26 5.81
C SER A 224 27.48 -5.49 4.91
N GLN A 225 28.62 -5.79 4.29
CA GLN A 225 28.82 -6.94 3.40
C GLN A 225 28.58 -8.29 4.10
N GLU A 226 28.77 -8.38 5.42
CA GLU A 226 28.57 -9.62 6.20
C GLU A 226 27.14 -10.15 6.09
N HIS A 227 26.15 -9.25 6.00
CA HIS A 227 24.74 -9.61 5.84
C HIS A 227 24.39 -10.05 4.40
N VAL A 228 25.25 -9.75 3.43
CA VAL A 228 24.97 -9.97 2.01
C VAL A 228 25.15 -11.43 1.62
N GLU A 229 26.15 -12.12 2.18
CA GLU A 229 26.38 -13.53 1.83
C GLU A 229 25.19 -14.41 2.24
N GLY A 230 24.66 -14.21 3.45
CA GLY A 230 23.44 -14.88 3.92
C GLY A 230 22.25 -14.51 3.03
N LEU A 231 22.01 -13.22 2.82
CA LEU A 231 20.92 -12.77 1.96
C LEU A 231 20.98 -13.38 0.55
N CYS A 232 22.13 -13.37 -0.12
CA CYS A 232 22.29 -13.93 -1.46
C CYS A 232 22.01 -15.43 -1.51
N LYS A 233 22.30 -16.19 -0.44
CA LYS A 233 21.91 -17.60 -0.34
C LYS A 233 20.38 -17.74 -0.28
N LEU A 234 19.71 -16.92 0.52
CA LEU A 234 18.23 -16.92 0.62
C LEU A 234 17.56 -16.52 -0.70
N LEU A 235 18.08 -15.50 -1.37
CA LEU A 235 17.58 -15.05 -2.68
C LEU A 235 17.75 -16.15 -3.74
N ASN A 236 18.94 -16.77 -3.79
CA ASN A 236 19.21 -17.89 -4.69
C ASN A 236 18.27 -19.08 -4.45
N GLN A 237 17.93 -19.38 -3.19
CA GLN A 237 16.97 -20.45 -2.84
C GLN A 237 15.56 -20.16 -3.36
N ASN A 238 15.15 -18.89 -3.42
CA ASN A 238 13.78 -18.47 -3.75
C ASN A 238 13.64 -17.80 -5.12
N ARG A 239 14.69 -17.78 -5.94
CA ARG A 239 14.73 -17.02 -7.22
C ARG A 239 13.63 -17.38 -8.23
N GLU A 240 13.08 -18.59 -8.17
CA GLU A 240 11.99 -19.00 -9.07
C GLU A 240 10.61 -18.50 -8.59
N THR A 241 10.47 -18.24 -7.29
CA THR A 241 9.19 -17.87 -6.67
C THR A 241 9.11 -16.37 -6.34
N LEU A 242 10.26 -15.71 -6.20
CA LEU A 242 10.37 -14.32 -5.75
C LEU A 242 9.90 -13.36 -6.84
N LYS A 243 8.76 -12.70 -6.58
CA LYS A 243 8.16 -11.68 -7.45
C LYS A 243 8.46 -10.26 -6.98
N SER A 244 8.60 -10.05 -5.67
CA SER A 244 8.79 -8.73 -5.08
C SER A 244 9.98 -8.70 -4.14
N LEU A 245 10.85 -7.71 -4.30
CA LEU A 245 12.00 -7.48 -3.43
C LEU A 245 12.04 -6.01 -3.03
N GLU A 246 12.01 -5.75 -1.72
CA GLU A 246 11.98 -4.42 -1.15
C GLU A 246 13.10 -4.22 -0.12
N PHE A 247 13.81 -3.10 -0.23
CA PHE A 247 14.85 -2.66 0.71
C PHE A 247 14.41 -1.39 1.39
N VAL A 248 14.48 -1.33 2.72
CA VAL A 248 14.05 -0.19 3.53
C VAL A 248 15.13 0.16 4.56
N HIS A 249 15.49 1.45 4.67
CA HIS A 249 16.48 1.94 5.63
C HIS A 249 17.88 1.30 5.49
N CYS A 250 18.27 0.91 4.28
CA CYS A 250 19.53 0.25 3.98
C CYS A 250 20.65 1.26 3.64
N LYS A 251 21.90 0.86 3.88
CA LYS A 251 23.12 1.52 3.39
C LYS A 251 23.78 0.62 2.36
N LEU A 252 23.65 0.98 1.09
CA LEU A 252 24.02 0.12 -0.04
C LEU A 252 25.28 0.66 -0.73
N SER A 253 26.35 -0.13 -0.80
CA SER A 253 27.46 0.14 -1.74
C SER A 253 27.16 -0.46 -3.10
N SER A 254 27.88 -0.03 -4.14
CA SER A 254 27.77 -0.66 -5.47
C SER A 254 28.03 -2.16 -5.39
N THR A 255 29.05 -2.58 -4.63
CA THR A 255 29.40 -4.00 -4.44
C THR A 255 28.26 -4.82 -3.85
N ILE A 256 27.54 -4.28 -2.86
CA ILE A 256 26.40 -4.96 -2.23
C ILE A 256 25.28 -5.12 -3.25
N VAL A 257 24.94 -4.04 -3.96
CA VAL A 257 23.87 -4.05 -4.96
C VAL A 257 24.18 -5.00 -6.10
N ASP A 258 25.41 -4.98 -6.61
CA ASP A 258 25.86 -5.89 -7.67
C ASP A 258 25.76 -7.35 -7.21
N THR A 259 26.25 -7.68 -6.00
CA THR A 259 26.16 -9.05 -5.46
C THR A 259 24.72 -9.52 -5.30
N ILE A 260 23.82 -8.63 -4.87
CA ILE A 260 22.39 -8.93 -4.73
C ILE A 260 21.76 -9.15 -6.10
N CYS A 261 21.96 -8.25 -7.05
CA CYS A 261 21.42 -8.35 -8.41
C CYS A 261 21.92 -9.62 -9.12
N ASP A 262 23.21 -9.95 -8.98
CA ASP A 262 23.81 -11.15 -9.56
C ASP A 262 23.17 -12.43 -9.02
N SER A 263 22.71 -12.43 -7.75
CA SER A 263 22.04 -13.58 -7.12
C SER A 263 20.61 -13.84 -7.58
N LEU A 264 20.00 -12.90 -8.33
CA LEU A 264 18.62 -13.01 -8.79
C LEU A 264 18.48 -13.66 -10.17
N TYR A 265 19.59 -13.85 -10.88
CA TYR A 265 19.57 -14.47 -12.21
C TYR A 265 19.32 -15.98 -12.17
N LEU A 266 18.58 -16.47 -13.17
CA LEU A 266 18.39 -17.90 -13.39
C LEU A 266 19.68 -18.52 -13.96
N LYS A 267 19.96 -19.78 -13.59
CA LYS A 267 21.25 -20.45 -13.91
C LYS A 267 21.52 -20.61 -15.42
N ASP A 268 20.47 -20.55 -16.24
CA ASP A 268 20.54 -20.91 -17.67
C ASP A 268 20.14 -19.74 -18.60
N VAL A 269 19.67 -18.62 -18.05
CA VAL A 269 19.24 -17.44 -18.81
C VAL A 269 19.56 -16.18 -18.00
N HIS A 270 20.15 -15.15 -18.63
CA HIS A 270 20.31 -13.81 -18.03
C HIS A 270 18.96 -13.07 -17.91
N THR A 271 17.99 -13.70 -17.26
CA THR A 271 16.67 -13.18 -16.95
C THR A 271 16.36 -13.45 -15.48
N HIS A 272 15.58 -12.56 -14.87
CA HIS A 272 15.04 -12.72 -13.53
C HIS A 272 13.51 -12.86 -13.59
N THR A 273 12.91 -13.31 -12.49
CA THR A 273 11.45 -13.46 -12.31
C THR A 273 10.83 -12.28 -11.58
N VAL A 274 11.65 -11.39 -11.01
CA VAL A 274 11.20 -10.25 -10.20
C VAL A 274 10.32 -9.32 -11.03
N GLU A 275 9.11 -9.06 -10.51
CA GLU A 275 8.09 -8.16 -11.08
C GLU A 275 8.12 -6.78 -10.39
N HIS A 276 8.46 -6.74 -9.10
CA HIS A 276 8.51 -5.52 -8.29
C HIS A 276 9.86 -5.39 -7.57
N PHE A 277 10.57 -4.30 -7.83
CA PHE A 277 11.84 -3.99 -7.18
C PHE A 277 11.75 -2.62 -6.51
N SER A 278 12.01 -2.57 -5.21
CA SER A 278 11.84 -1.36 -4.41
C SER A 278 13.04 -1.11 -3.51
N ILE A 279 13.56 0.11 -3.53
CA ILE A 279 14.54 0.61 -2.56
C ILE A 279 13.97 1.92 -2.00
N LYS A 280 13.75 1.98 -0.68
CA LYS A 280 13.12 3.11 -0.01
C LYS A 280 13.95 3.61 1.17
N THR A 281 14.01 4.92 1.34
CA THR A 281 14.66 5.57 2.50
C THR A 281 16.05 4.99 2.76
N SER A 282 16.82 4.74 1.70
CA SER A 282 18.09 4.00 1.75
C SER A 282 19.19 4.79 1.07
N SER A 283 20.36 4.90 1.69
CA SER A 283 21.46 5.69 1.15
C SER A 283 22.41 4.80 0.34
N PHE A 284 22.75 5.24 -0.88
CA PHE A 284 23.90 4.69 -1.59
C PHE A 284 25.19 5.32 -1.04
N LEU A 285 26.26 4.54 -0.84
CA LEU A 285 27.51 5.09 -0.25
C LEU A 285 28.31 5.95 -1.24
N GLU A 286 27.99 5.89 -2.54
CA GLU A 286 28.82 6.41 -3.63
C GLU A 286 28.12 7.51 -4.46
N THR A 287 27.06 8.13 -3.89
CA THR A 287 25.99 8.91 -4.56
C THR A 287 26.38 10.04 -5.50
N ASN A 288 27.63 10.52 -5.52
CA ASN A 288 27.96 11.76 -6.22
C ASN A 288 29.04 11.65 -7.31
N GLN A 289 29.65 10.48 -7.53
CA GLN A 289 30.76 10.36 -8.51
C GLN A 289 30.72 9.11 -9.39
N PHE A 290 29.93 8.09 -9.07
CA PHE A 290 30.01 6.80 -9.74
C PHE A 290 28.74 6.44 -10.54
N PRO A 291 28.90 5.70 -11.66
CA PRO A 291 27.79 5.26 -12.48
C PRO A 291 26.90 4.26 -11.73
N LEU A 292 25.67 4.07 -12.25
CA LEU A 292 24.75 3.00 -11.83
C LEU A 292 25.54 1.67 -11.68
N PRO A 293 25.42 0.97 -10.53
CA PRO A 293 26.10 -0.31 -10.33
C PRO A 293 25.84 -1.27 -11.49
N VAL A 294 26.89 -1.98 -11.94
CA VAL A 294 26.85 -2.73 -13.21
C VAL A 294 25.85 -3.88 -13.12
N GLY A 295 25.75 -4.53 -11.97
CA GLY A 295 24.75 -5.56 -11.68
C GLY A 295 23.33 -4.99 -11.69
N LEU A 296 23.12 -3.78 -11.14
CA LEU A 296 21.81 -3.11 -11.22
C LEU A 296 21.45 -2.71 -12.65
N ALA A 297 22.40 -2.15 -13.41
CA ALA A 297 22.20 -1.82 -14.82
C ALA A 297 21.85 -3.07 -15.64
N SER A 298 22.55 -4.18 -15.40
CA SER A 298 22.28 -5.46 -16.06
C SER A 298 20.91 -6.00 -15.65
N PHE A 299 20.55 -5.89 -14.37
CA PHE A 299 19.26 -6.32 -13.83
C PHE A 299 18.13 -5.56 -14.54
N LEU A 300 18.21 -4.22 -14.56
CA LEU A 300 17.25 -3.36 -15.25
C LEU A 300 17.23 -3.57 -16.78
N SER A 301 18.36 -3.95 -17.39
CA SER A 301 18.41 -4.26 -18.83
C SER A 301 17.74 -5.60 -19.16
N SER A 302 17.78 -6.56 -18.24
CA SER A 302 17.15 -7.88 -18.36
C SER A 302 15.66 -7.90 -17.94
N ALA A 303 15.09 -6.72 -17.66
CA ALA A 303 13.83 -6.50 -16.96
C ALA A 303 12.57 -6.68 -17.82
N ARG A 304 12.44 -7.82 -18.52
CA ARG A 304 11.21 -8.16 -19.27
C ARG A 304 10.04 -8.54 -18.37
N SER A 305 10.32 -8.91 -17.11
CA SER A 305 9.29 -9.23 -16.11
C SER A 305 9.00 -8.05 -15.17
N LEU A 306 9.86 -7.04 -15.14
CA LEU A 306 9.74 -5.94 -14.17
C LEU A 306 8.57 -5.05 -14.58
N SER A 307 7.57 -4.98 -13.71
CA SER A 307 6.41 -4.11 -13.85
C SER A 307 6.55 -2.85 -12.99
N SER A 308 7.22 -2.95 -11.83
CA SER A 308 7.39 -1.81 -10.93
C SER A 308 8.83 -1.65 -10.47
N LEU A 309 9.36 -0.44 -10.67
CA LEU A 309 10.60 0.03 -10.08
C LEU A 309 10.30 1.22 -9.16
N ARG A 310 10.61 1.08 -7.88
CA ARG A 310 10.51 2.19 -6.92
C ARG A 310 11.86 2.44 -6.29
N LEU A 311 12.40 3.62 -6.49
CA LEU A 311 13.62 4.08 -5.86
C LEU A 311 13.29 5.40 -5.16
N SER A 312 12.55 5.39 -4.05
CA SER A 312 12.10 6.60 -3.37
C SER A 312 12.97 6.96 -2.16
N ASP A 313 13.27 8.24 -1.94
CA ASP A 313 13.99 8.72 -0.74
C ASP A 313 15.38 8.07 -0.60
N ASN A 314 16.16 8.07 -1.69
CA ASN A 314 17.47 7.40 -1.71
C ASN A 314 18.66 8.33 -1.99
N TYR A 315 18.42 9.64 -2.13
CA TYR A 315 19.46 10.63 -2.44
C TYR A 315 20.32 10.22 -3.66
N LEU A 316 19.69 9.67 -4.70
CA LEU A 316 20.38 9.11 -5.86
C LEU A 316 21.23 10.13 -6.63
N GLY A 317 20.74 11.37 -6.70
CA GLY A 317 21.33 12.42 -7.52
C GLY A 317 21.10 12.26 -9.03
N GLN A 318 21.44 13.31 -9.76
CA GLN A 318 21.19 13.48 -11.19
C GLN A 318 21.74 12.36 -12.08
N ASN A 319 23.01 11.98 -11.88
CA ASN A 319 23.69 11.02 -12.75
C ASN A 319 23.14 9.60 -12.61
N PHE A 320 22.79 9.21 -11.38
CA PHE A 320 22.22 7.90 -11.12
C PHE A 320 20.83 7.79 -11.77
N ALA A 321 19.96 8.78 -11.55
CA ALA A 321 18.62 8.82 -12.14
C ALA A 321 18.67 8.82 -13.68
N LYS A 322 19.60 9.58 -14.27
CA LYS A 322 19.86 9.57 -15.71
C LYS A 322 20.17 8.16 -16.23
N MET A 323 21.07 7.44 -15.56
CA MET A 323 21.48 6.10 -15.95
C MET A 323 20.37 5.07 -15.77
N VAL A 324 19.58 5.16 -14.70
CA VAL A 324 18.37 4.33 -14.52
C VAL A 324 17.44 4.54 -15.70
N PHE A 325 17.11 5.79 -16.00
CA PHE A 325 16.19 6.11 -17.09
C PHE A 325 16.68 5.67 -18.46
N SER A 326 17.96 5.91 -18.78
CA SER A 326 18.56 5.48 -20.04
C SER A 326 18.55 3.96 -20.17
N THR A 327 18.80 3.25 -19.08
CA THR A 327 18.74 1.78 -19.07
C THR A 327 17.31 1.29 -19.32
N LEU A 328 16.31 1.90 -18.68
CA LEU A 328 14.91 1.50 -18.83
C LEU A 328 14.34 1.78 -20.22
N ILE A 329 14.65 2.95 -20.78
CA ILE A 329 14.22 3.31 -22.13
C ILE A 329 14.89 2.35 -23.12
N ASP A 330 16.20 2.10 -22.98
CA ASP A 330 16.96 1.23 -23.90
C ASP A 330 16.57 -0.25 -23.80
N ALA A 331 16.18 -0.71 -22.62
CA ALA A 331 15.68 -2.06 -22.42
C ALA A 331 14.27 -2.28 -23.01
N ALA A 332 13.58 -1.21 -23.43
CA ALA A 332 12.15 -1.23 -23.76
C ALA A 332 11.35 -1.97 -22.67
N SER A 333 11.65 -1.65 -21.41
CA SER A 333 11.17 -2.39 -20.25
C SER A 333 9.63 -2.43 -20.19
N SER A 334 9.08 -3.53 -19.67
CA SER A 334 7.64 -3.71 -19.43
C SER A 334 7.12 -2.94 -18.20
N ILE A 335 7.84 -1.90 -17.78
CA ILE A 335 7.56 -1.18 -16.54
C ILE A 335 6.27 -0.38 -16.68
N SER A 336 5.35 -0.62 -15.75
CA SER A 336 4.12 0.13 -15.58
C SER A 336 4.20 1.21 -14.52
N VAL A 337 5.07 1.04 -13.52
CA VAL A 337 5.23 1.96 -12.39
C VAL A 337 6.69 2.33 -12.22
N LEU A 338 7.01 3.61 -12.40
CA LEU A 338 8.32 4.18 -12.09
C LEU A 338 8.17 5.25 -11.00
N ASP A 339 8.75 4.98 -9.84
CA ASP A 339 8.82 5.93 -8.73
C ASP A 339 10.27 6.31 -8.47
N LEU A 340 10.60 7.58 -8.67
CA LEU A 340 11.89 8.20 -8.40
C LEU A 340 11.75 9.35 -7.41
N SER A 341 10.71 9.35 -6.56
CA SER A 341 10.44 10.44 -5.63
C SER A 341 11.55 10.65 -4.58
N GLU A 342 11.70 11.88 -4.09
CA GLU A 342 12.60 12.23 -2.97
C GLU A 342 14.09 11.91 -3.24
N ASN A 343 14.61 12.25 -4.42
CA ASN A 343 16.00 11.90 -4.81
C ASN A 343 16.89 13.06 -5.25
N ASN A 344 16.37 14.30 -5.28
CA ASN A 344 17.10 15.48 -5.74
C ASN A 344 17.76 15.27 -7.12
N ILE A 345 16.97 14.90 -8.13
CA ILE A 345 17.46 14.49 -9.45
C ILE A 345 17.46 15.62 -10.49
N SER A 346 17.37 16.89 -10.08
CA SER A 346 17.40 18.02 -11.02
C SER A 346 18.53 17.90 -12.05
N GLY A 347 18.19 18.19 -13.30
CA GLY A 347 19.03 18.08 -14.48
C GLY A 347 19.12 16.67 -15.07
N TRP A 348 18.47 15.64 -14.52
CA TRP A 348 18.69 14.24 -14.94
C TRP A 348 18.40 13.98 -16.42
N LEU A 349 17.50 14.78 -17.01
CA LEU A 349 17.14 14.69 -18.43
C LEU A 349 17.88 15.67 -19.35
N SER A 350 18.71 16.56 -18.82
CA SER A 350 19.34 17.67 -19.57
C SER A 350 20.20 17.23 -20.76
N HIS A 351 20.77 16.02 -20.70
CA HIS A 351 21.64 15.49 -21.75
C HIS A 351 20.91 14.67 -22.81
N PHE A 352 19.63 14.37 -22.61
CA PHE A 352 18.87 13.59 -23.58
C PHE A 352 18.61 14.46 -24.81
N ARG A 353 19.11 13.99 -25.96
CA ARG A 353 18.78 14.57 -27.26
C ARG A 353 17.43 14.03 -27.70
N TRP A 354 16.37 14.57 -27.14
CA TRP A 354 15.01 14.30 -27.59
C TRP A 354 14.89 14.75 -29.04
N ARG A 355 14.72 13.81 -29.97
CA ARG A 355 14.54 14.17 -31.39
C ARG A 355 13.23 14.94 -31.50
N SER A 356 13.31 16.19 -31.95
CA SER A 356 12.15 17.08 -32.13
C SER A 356 11.09 16.38 -32.99
N SER A 357 9.87 16.28 -32.47
CA SER A 357 8.70 15.67 -33.12
C SER A 357 8.14 16.49 -34.29
N SER A 358 8.85 17.52 -34.75
CA SER A 358 8.54 18.26 -35.98
C SER A 358 9.18 17.58 -37.20
N CYS A 359 8.67 16.41 -37.57
CA CYS A 359 8.52 15.92 -38.95
C CYS A 359 8.32 14.40 -38.98
N SER A 360 7.10 13.99 -39.35
CA SER A 360 6.87 13.00 -40.41
C SER A 360 7.96 11.94 -40.61
N GLN A 361 7.81 10.83 -39.88
CA GLN A 361 7.70 9.48 -40.40
C GLN A 361 7.88 8.53 -39.21
N MET A 362 6.84 7.75 -38.91
CA MET A 362 7.02 6.41 -38.38
C MET A 362 7.76 5.58 -39.45
N SER A 363 9.01 5.94 -39.76
CA SER A 363 9.90 5.11 -40.54
C SER A 363 10.29 3.97 -39.61
N SER A 364 9.82 2.77 -39.96
CA SER A 364 10.18 1.49 -39.37
C SER A 364 11.62 1.47 -38.84
N GLY A 365 11.77 1.54 -37.52
CA GLY A 365 13.06 1.47 -36.85
C GLY A 365 12.96 1.89 -35.38
N ILE A 366 12.68 0.93 -34.50
CA ILE A 366 12.97 0.90 -33.05
C ILE A 366 13.17 2.30 -32.43
N GLY A 367 12.08 2.94 -32.02
CA GLY A 367 12.13 4.02 -31.05
C GLY A 367 11.89 3.42 -29.67
N ASN A 368 12.93 3.36 -28.84
CA ASN A 368 12.85 2.97 -27.44
C ASN A 368 11.82 3.87 -26.72
N SER A 369 10.68 3.32 -26.31
CA SER A 369 9.58 4.04 -25.65
C SER A 369 9.02 3.22 -24.51
N LEU A 370 8.67 3.87 -23.41
CA LEU A 370 8.11 3.24 -22.21
C LEU A 370 6.58 3.08 -22.38
N GLN A 371 6.17 2.24 -23.32
CA GLN A 371 4.76 2.08 -23.70
C GLN A 371 3.91 1.48 -22.58
N SER A 372 4.50 0.67 -21.72
CA SER A 372 3.79 0.07 -20.59
C SER A 372 3.64 1.01 -19.40
N LEU A 373 4.32 2.17 -19.39
CA LEU A 373 4.36 3.05 -18.23
C LEU A 373 3.03 3.78 -18.05
N HIS A 374 2.39 3.53 -16.91
CA HIS A 374 1.12 4.12 -16.51
C HIS A 374 1.27 5.09 -15.35
N LEU A 375 2.27 4.92 -14.48
CA LEU A 375 2.53 5.80 -13.34
C LEU A 375 3.99 6.28 -13.36
N LEU A 376 4.15 7.60 -13.35
CA LEU A 376 5.44 8.26 -13.13
C LEU A 376 5.36 9.15 -11.88
N ASN A 377 6.12 8.82 -10.85
CA ASN A 377 6.26 9.62 -9.64
C ASN A 377 7.65 10.26 -9.56
N LEU A 378 7.67 11.59 -9.61
CA LEU A 378 8.83 12.46 -9.52
C LEU A 378 8.72 13.46 -8.36
N ARG A 379 7.86 13.19 -7.38
CA ARG A 379 7.67 14.06 -6.21
C ARG A 379 9.00 14.35 -5.48
N GLY A 380 9.23 15.56 -4.98
CA GLY A 380 10.36 15.85 -4.08
C GLY A 380 11.75 15.75 -4.73
N ASN A 381 11.90 16.21 -5.97
CA ASN A 381 13.12 16.03 -6.74
C ASN A 381 13.87 17.33 -7.08
N ASN A 382 13.42 18.46 -6.52
CA ASN A 382 13.98 19.78 -6.77
C ASN A 382 14.00 20.13 -8.28
N LEU A 383 13.03 19.62 -9.05
CA LEU A 383 12.87 19.89 -10.47
C LEU A 383 12.51 21.36 -10.69
N ARG A 384 13.14 21.99 -11.68
CA ARG A 384 12.92 23.40 -12.05
C ARG A 384 12.39 23.53 -13.47
N LYS A 385 12.22 24.76 -13.97
CA LYS A 385 11.72 25.01 -15.34
C LYS A 385 12.51 24.31 -16.47
N ASP A 386 13.83 24.22 -16.36
CA ASP A 386 14.66 23.53 -17.38
C ASP A 386 14.40 22.01 -17.37
N ASP A 387 14.12 21.45 -16.19
CA ASP A 387 13.71 20.06 -16.03
C ASP A 387 12.31 19.84 -16.60
N ALA A 388 11.38 20.78 -16.41
CA ALA A 388 10.05 20.73 -17.01
C ALA A 388 10.12 20.69 -18.55
N ALA A 389 11.02 21.46 -19.16
CA ALA A 389 11.26 21.43 -20.60
C ALA A 389 11.77 20.06 -21.08
N CYS A 390 12.68 19.45 -20.33
CA CYS A 390 13.18 18.12 -20.64
C CYS A 390 12.11 17.05 -20.42
N LEU A 391 11.33 17.17 -19.33
CA LEU A 391 10.23 16.25 -19.00
C LEU A 391 9.14 16.28 -20.07
N LYS A 392 8.75 17.47 -20.55
CA LYS A 392 7.82 17.62 -21.67
C LYS A 392 8.22 16.75 -22.87
N ASN A 393 9.51 16.76 -23.21
CA ASN A 393 10.02 15.98 -24.33
C ASN A 393 10.07 14.48 -24.02
N ALA A 394 10.37 14.10 -22.77
CA ALA A 394 10.39 12.72 -22.31
C ALA A 394 8.99 12.08 -22.30
N LEU A 395 7.97 12.85 -21.92
CA LEU A 395 6.58 12.38 -21.81
C LEU A 395 6.00 11.91 -23.16
N VAL A 396 6.52 12.40 -24.29
CA VAL A 396 6.17 11.89 -25.64
C VAL A 396 6.53 10.42 -25.81
N HIS A 397 7.52 9.92 -25.08
CA HIS A 397 7.94 8.52 -25.07
C HIS A 397 7.15 7.64 -24.08
N MET A 398 6.11 8.19 -23.44
CA MET A 398 5.25 7.53 -22.45
C MET A 398 3.76 7.67 -22.86
N PRO A 399 3.34 7.09 -24.01
CA PRO A 399 2.04 7.38 -24.60
C PRO A 399 0.83 6.88 -23.78
N ASN A 400 1.02 5.95 -22.86
CA ASN A 400 -0.05 5.35 -22.04
C ASN A 400 -0.01 5.81 -20.57
N LEU A 401 0.67 6.93 -20.29
CA LEU A 401 0.78 7.47 -18.95
C LEU A 401 -0.60 7.89 -18.43
N GLU A 402 -1.01 7.32 -17.30
CA GLU A 402 -2.28 7.63 -16.64
C GLU A 402 -2.10 8.59 -15.46
N ILE A 403 -0.98 8.47 -14.74
CA ILE A 403 -0.72 9.17 -13.48
C ILE A 403 0.65 9.86 -13.55
N LEU A 404 0.66 11.17 -13.32
CA LEU A 404 1.87 11.97 -13.18
C LEU A 404 1.87 12.69 -11.83
N ASP A 405 2.87 12.40 -11.01
CA ASP A 405 3.13 13.12 -9.76
C ASP A 405 4.45 13.88 -9.87
N ILE A 406 4.37 15.21 -9.88
CA ILE A 406 5.53 16.12 -9.89
C ILE A 406 5.50 17.07 -8.69
N SER A 407 4.78 16.71 -7.63
CA SER A 407 4.63 17.50 -6.41
C SER A 407 5.95 17.78 -5.70
N ASP A 408 6.00 18.78 -4.82
CA ASP A 408 7.20 19.16 -4.05
C ASP A 408 8.42 19.42 -4.94
N ASN A 409 8.21 20.11 -6.06
CA ASN A 409 9.25 20.56 -6.97
C ASN A 409 9.08 22.06 -7.26
N PRO A 410 10.10 22.90 -7.10
CA PRO A 410 10.02 24.35 -7.34
C PRO A 410 10.00 24.64 -8.86
N LEU A 411 8.88 24.30 -9.49
CA LEU A 411 8.67 24.47 -10.93
C LEU A 411 8.35 25.92 -11.28
N GLU A 412 7.66 26.61 -10.37
CA GLU A 412 7.09 27.95 -10.58
C GLU A 412 6.12 27.97 -11.78
N ASP A 413 5.53 29.14 -12.05
CA ASP A 413 4.66 29.32 -13.22
C ASP A 413 5.37 28.99 -14.53
N ASP A 414 6.65 29.37 -14.67
CA ASP A 414 7.45 29.07 -15.86
C ASP A 414 7.48 27.56 -16.17
N GLY A 415 7.67 26.72 -15.15
CA GLY A 415 7.76 25.27 -15.30
C GLY A 415 6.45 24.64 -15.74
N ILE A 416 5.32 25.00 -15.10
CA ILE A 416 4.01 24.44 -15.49
C ILE A 416 3.57 24.93 -16.88
N MET A 417 3.87 26.18 -17.22
CA MET A 417 3.59 26.76 -18.54
C MET A 417 4.32 26.02 -19.66
N ILE A 418 5.52 25.49 -19.40
CA ILE A 418 6.25 24.66 -20.36
C ILE A 418 5.58 23.30 -20.57
N LEU A 419 4.87 22.76 -19.57
CA LEU A 419 4.15 21.49 -19.67
C LEU A 419 2.77 21.64 -20.35
N ILE A 420 2.19 22.85 -20.39
CA ILE A 420 0.88 23.09 -21.03
C ILE A 420 0.75 22.51 -22.45
N PRO A 421 1.70 22.72 -23.38
CA PRO A 421 1.62 22.14 -24.72
C PRO A 421 1.45 20.62 -24.73
N TYR A 422 2.05 19.91 -23.76
CA TYR A 422 1.86 18.47 -23.64
C TYR A 422 0.43 18.11 -23.24
N PHE A 423 -0.18 18.82 -22.28
CA PHE A 423 -1.59 18.60 -21.92
C PHE A 423 -2.56 18.93 -23.07
N VAL A 424 -2.26 19.98 -23.85
CA VAL A 424 -3.03 20.31 -25.07
C VAL A 424 -2.93 19.17 -26.10
N GLU A 425 -1.72 18.69 -26.40
CA GLU A 425 -1.52 17.57 -27.32
C GLU A 425 -2.22 16.28 -26.86
N MET A 426 -2.29 16.04 -25.55
CA MET A 426 -3.00 14.88 -24.99
C MET A 426 -4.51 14.96 -25.16
N SER A 427 -5.09 16.17 -25.11
CA SER A 427 -6.51 16.36 -25.40
C SER A 427 -6.86 15.86 -26.80
N GLU A 428 -6.02 16.19 -27.79
CA GLU A 428 -6.25 15.84 -29.20
C GLU A 428 -6.11 14.33 -29.50
N LYS A 429 -5.42 13.56 -28.66
CA LYS A 429 -5.01 12.17 -28.93
C LYS A 429 -5.81 11.10 -28.19
N HIS A 430 -6.89 11.44 -27.47
CA HIS A 430 -7.61 10.52 -26.59
C HIS A 430 -6.69 9.80 -25.59
N SER A 431 -5.83 10.57 -24.91
CA SER A 431 -4.89 10.06 -23.91
C SER A 431 -5.60 9.36 -22.74
N PRO A 432 -5.04 8.28 -22.15
CA PRO A 432 -5.57 7.63 -20.96
C PRO A 432 -5.22 8.37 -19.65
N PHE A 433 -4.72 9.61 -19.75
CA PHE A 433 -4.32 10.43 -18.61
C PHE A 433 -5.50 10.70 -17.66
N LYS A 434 -5.33 10.35 -16.38
CA LYS A 434 -6.38 10.34 -15.36
C LYS A 434 -6.05 11.20 -14.15
N ASP A 435 -4.80 11.20 -13.71
CA ASP A 435 -4.42 11.83 -12.43
C ASP A 435 -3.19 12.71 -12.58
N LEU A 436 -3.29 13.95 -12.07
CA LEU A 436 -2.19 14.91 -12.00
C LEU A 436 -2.01 15.40 -10.57
N LYS A 437 -0.77 15.37 -10.09
CA LYS A 437 -0.39 15.97 -8.80
C LYS A 437 0.74 16.97 -9.00
N VAL A 438 0.48 18.20 -8.57
CA VAL A 438 1.36 19.38 -8.64
C VAL A 438 1.30 20.16 -7.32
N GLU A 439 1.29 19.43 -6.20
CA GLU A 439 1.27 20.02 -4.86
C GLU A 439 2.60 20.70 -4.55
N SER A 440 2.59 21.79 -3.76
CA SER A 440 3.80 22.46 -3.27
C SER A 440 4.84 22.73 -4.37
N CYS A 441 4.38 23.24 -5.52
CA CYS A 441 5.21 23.47 -6.70
C CYS A 441 5.59 24.94 -6.91
N GLU A 442 5.34 25.79 -5.91
CA GLU A 442 5.52 27.25 -5.95
C GLU A 442 4.72 27.90 -7.10
N LEU A 443 3.54 27.35 -7.40
CA LEU A 443 2.66 27.86 -8.46
C LEU A 443 1.87 29.07 -7.98
N SER A 444 1.67 30.04 -8.87
CA SER A 444 0.78 31.18 -8.63
C SER A 444 -0.63 30.92 -9.16
N CYS A 445 -1.58 31.78 -8.77
CA CYS A 445 -2.92 31.83 -9.34
C CYS A 445 -2.90 31.86 -10.89
N GLY A 446 -1.95 32.58 -11.49
CA GLY A 446 -1.83 32.73 -12.94
C GLY A 446 -1.51 31.40 -13.63
N GLY A 447 -0.47 30.70 -13.15
CA GLY A 447 -0.09 29.38 -13.65
C GLY A 447 -1.19 28.34 -13.47
N VAL A 448 -1.79 28.27 -12.28
CA VAL A 448 -2.86 27.30 -12.01
C VAL A 448 -4.11 27.60 -12.83
N SER A 449 -4.53 28.86 -12.97
CA SER A 449 -5.72 29.20 -13.76
C SER A 449 -5.57 28.76 -15.22
N GLN A 450 -4.37 28.89 -15.79
CA GLN A 450 -4.06 28.41 -17.12
C GLN A 450 -4.04 26.88 -17.20
N LEU A 451 -3.41 26.21 -16.22
CA LEU A 451 -3.44 24.76 -16.12
C LEU A 451 -4.88 24.22 -16.08
N LEU A 452 -5.72 24.75 -15.19
CA LEU A 452 -7.13 24.36 -15.07
C LEU A 452 -7.88 24.56 -16.40
N SER A 453 -7.66 25.70 -17.07
CA SER A 453 -8.31 25.98 -18.35
C SER A 453 -7.96 24.96 -19.43
N VAL A 454 -6.73 24.46 -19.45
CA VAL A 454 -6.26 23.45 -20.41
C VAL A 454 -6.77 22.07 -20.03
N LEU A 455 -6.71 21.70 -18.75
CA LEU A 455 -7.23 20.42 -18.25
C LEU A 455 -8.74 20.29 -18.48
N SER A 456 -9.50 21.39 -18.43
CA SER A 456 -10.93 21.42 -18.78
C SER A 456 -11.22 21.06 -20.24
N THR A 457 -10.22 21.12 -21.13
CA THR A 457 -10.38 20.79 -22.56
C THR A 457 -10.08 19.33 -22.89
N LEU A 458 -9.67 18.51 -21.91
CA LEU A 458 -9.35 17.10 -22.15
C LEU A 458 -10.60 16.33 -22.66
N THR A 459 -10.40 15.44 -23.64
CA THR A 459 -11.48 14.66 -24.25
C THR A 459 -12.15 13.67 -23.31
N GLY A 460 -11.44 13.23 -22.27
CA GLY A 460 -11.99 12.53 -21.09
C GLY A 460 -11.77 13.37 -19.83
N PRO A 461 -12.71 13.35 -18.86
CA PRO A 461 -12.53 14.09 -17.63
C PRO A 461 -11.35 13.52 -16.84
N LEU A 462 -10.51 14.39 -16.31
CA LEU A 462 -9.48 14.02 -15.34
C LEU A 462 -10.18 13.40 -14.11
N ASN A 463 -9.69 12.26 -13.63
CA ASN A 463 -10.24 11.63 -12.44
C ASN A 463 -9.80 12.37 -11.18
N SER A 464 -8.50 12.69 -11.08
CA SER A 464 -7.94 13.37 -9.91
C SER A 464 -7.01 14.51 -10.27
N LEU A 465 -7.17 15.62 -9.55
CA LEU A 465 -6.23 16.74 -9.53
C LEU A 465 -5.86 17.06 -8.09
N SER A 466 -4.56 17.19 -7.85
CA SER A 466 -4.05 17.73 -6.60
C SER A 466 -3.13 18.93 -6.86
N ILE A 467 -3.46 20.06 -6.25
CA ILE A 467 -2.72 21.32 -6.35
C ILE A 467 -2.48 21.97 -4.98
N GLY A 468 -2.62 21.21 -3.89
CA GLY A 468 -2.48 21.71 -2.52
C GLY A 468 -1.10 22.29 -2.22
N GLY A 469 -1.00 23.12 -1.19
CA GLY A 469 0.26 23.75 -0.75
C GLY A 469 0.87 24.74 -1.75
N ASN A 470 0.07 25.28 -2.67
CA ASN A 470 0.48 26.39 -3.54
C ASN A 470 -0.26 27.66 -3.08
N ASP A 471 0.44 28.78 -2.90
CA ASP A 471 -0.15 30.04 -2.41
C ASP A 471 -0.94 30.76 -3.51
N LEU A 472 -2.11 30.22 -3.86
CA LEU A 472 -2.91 30.68 -5.01
C LEU A 472 -3.76 31.92 -4.70
N GLY A 473 -4.19 32.07 -3.45
CA GLY A 473 -5.04 33.17 -3.03
C GLY A 473 -6.47 33.10 -3.60
N SER A 474 -7.30 34.08 -3.26
CA SER A 474 -8.74 34.07 -3.55
C SER A 474 -9.11 34.06 -5.03
N LYS A 475 -8.27 34.61 -5.91
CA LYS A 475 -8.55 34.76 -7.35
C LYS A 475 -8.67 33.44 -8.11
N VAL A 476 -8.19 32.34 -7.52
CA VAL A 476 -8.31 31.01 -8.13
C VAL A 476 -9.70 30.39 -7.89
N GLY A 477 -10.54 31.00 -7.06
CA GLY A 477 -11.88 30.52 -6.73
C GLY A 477 -12.76 30.27 -7.95
N ALA A 478 -12.96 31.29 -8.80
CA ALA A 478 -13.77 31.11 -10.02
C ALA A 478 -13.20 30.06 -11.00
N PRO A 479 -11.88 30.04 -11.32
CA PRO A 479 -11.28 28.95 -12.08
C PRO A 479 -11.55 27.54 -11.51
N LEU A 480 -11.43 27.36 -10.20
CA LEU A 480 -11.70 26.07 -9.53
C LEU A 480 -13.17 25.68 -9.63
N GLY A 481 -14.08 26.63 -9.40
CA GLY A 481 -15.51 26.36 -9.49
C GLY A 481 -15.94 25.90 -10.88
N LYS A 482 -15.39 26.53 -11.94
CA LYS A 482 -15.59 26.07 -13.33
C LYS A 482 -15.00 24.68 -13.56
N PHE A 483 -13.81 24.43 -13.02
CA PHE A 483 -13.13 23.15 -13.17
C PHE A 483 -13.89 21.98 -12.52
N LEU A 484 -14.54 22.20 -11.37
CA LEU A 484 -15.40 21.19 -10.73
C LEU A 484 -16.52 20.69 -11.66
N GLY A 485 -17.06 21.56 -12.52
CA GLY A 485 -18.08 21.22 -13.50
C GLY A 485 -17.62 20.31 -14.65
N THR A 486 -16.31 20.06 -14.79
CA THR A 486 -15.77 19.22 -15.88
C THR A 486 -15.99 17.72 -15.68
N GLY A 487 -16.48 17.31 -14.50
CA GLY A 487 -16.73 15.91 -14.17
C GLY A 487 -15.58 15.21 -13.43
N ILE A 488 -14.68 15.99 -12.82
CA ILE A 488 -13.63 15.48 -11.92
C ILE A 488 -14.22 14.70 -10.73
N GLN A 489 -13.53 13.63 -10.32
CA GLN A 489 -13.95 12.78 -9.21
C GLN A 489 -13.23 13.09 -7.89
N ALA A 490 -11.96 13.52 -7.95
CA ALA A 490 -11.17 13.81 -6.76
C ALA A 490 -10.39 15.12 -6.92
N LEU A 491 -10.65 16.10 -6.04
CA LEU A 491 -9.94 17.37 -6.05
C LEU A 491 -9.29 17.63 -4.69
N ASP A 492 -7.98 17.85 -4.69
CA ASP A 492 -7.26 18.32 -3.51
C ASP A 492 -6.72 19.74 -3.73
N ILE A 493 -7.23 20.65 -2.90
CA ILE A 493 -6.87 22.06 -2.83
C ILE A 493 -6.53 22.44 -1.38
N GLU A 494 -5.91 21.53 -0.61
CA GLU A 494 -5.43 21.83 0.75
C GLU A 494 -4.48 23.03 0.75
N ASP A 495 -4.69 23.95 1.69
CA ASP A 495 -3.75 25.04 1.98
C ASP A 495 -3.33 25.86 0.74
N ILE A 496 -4.32 26.32 -0.04
CA ILE A 496 -4.08 27.18 -1.22
C ILE A 496 -4.37 28.67 -0.98
N GLU A 497 -4.51 29.05 0.28
CA GLU A 497 -4.88 30.40 0.73
C GLU A 497 -6.19 30.94 0.10
N LEU A 498 -7.18 30.08 -0.15
CA LEU A 498 -8.40 30.48 -0.86
C LEU A 498 -9.17 31.62 -0.17
N GLY A 499 -9.24 31.58 1.17
CA GLY A 499 -9.90 32.59 1.99
C GLY A 499 -11.40 32.75 1.73
N PRO A 500 -12.10 33.63 2.46
CA PRO A 500 -13.56 33.78 2.32
C PRO A 500 -14.01 34.20 0.91
N SER A 501 -13.29 35.12 0.27
CA SER A 501 -13.61 35.58 -1.08
C SER A 501 -13.44 34.50 -2.15
N GLY A 502 -12.40 33.66 -2.04
CA GLY A 502 -12.21 32.57 -3.00
C GLY A 502 -13.27 31.48 -2.87
N PHE A 503 -13.71 31.17 -1.64
CA PHE A 503 -14.86 30.25 -1.43
C PHE A 503 -16.17 30.81 -1.97
N LEU A 504 -16.38 32.13 -1.88
CA LEU A 504 -17.55 32.79 -2.48
C LEU A 504 -17.56 32.59 -4.00
N GLU A 505 -16.46 32.96 -4.67
CA GLU A 505 -16.34 32.83 -6.14
C GLU A 505 -16.45 31.36 -6.59
N LEU A 506 -15.77 30.45 -5.89
CA LEU A 506 -15.81 29.02 -6.18
C LEU A 506 -17.25 28.48 -6.07
N ARG A 507 -18.00 28.89 -5.05
CA ARG A 507 -19.40 28.49 -4.86
C ARG A 507 -20.31 29.02 -5.97
N GLU A 508 -20.12 30.26 -6.43
CA GLU A 508 -20.98 30.89 -7.43
C GLU A 508 -20.93 30.21 -8.81
N GLU A 509 -19.84 29.51 -9.09
CA GLU A 509 -19.66 28.75 -10.34
C GLU A 509 -20.25 27.33 -10.29
N ILE A 510 -20.68 26.84 -9.12
CA ILE A 510 -21.34 25.52 -8.98
C ILE A 510 -22.81 25.63 -9.40
N ILE A 511 -23.05 25.42 -10.69
CA ILE A 511 -24.39 25.54 -11.29
C ILE A 511 -25.07 24.16 -11.44
N GLU A 512 -24.30 23.12 -11.77
CA GLU A 512 -24.78 21.78 -12.10
C GLU A 512 -24.42 20.73 -11.03
N ASP A 513 -24.92 19.50 -11.21
CA ASP A 513 -24.55 18.37 -10.39
C ASP A 513 -23.14 17.88 -10.74
N LEU A 514 -22.33 17.63 -9.72
CA LEU A 514 -20.93 17.26 -9.80
C LEU A 514 -20.77 15.73 -9.71
N LYS A 515 -19.73 15.21 -10.39
CA LYS A 515 -19.32 13.79 -10.31
C LYS A 515 -18.31 13.52 -9.18
N LEU A 516 -18.19 14.45 -8.25
CA LEU A 516 -17.18 14.47 -7.21
C LEU A 516 -17.42 13.36 -6.17
N VAL A 517 -16.38 12.58 -5.92
CA VAL A 517 -16.32 11.48 -4.95
C VAL A 517 -15.46 11.86 -3.73
N TYR A 518 -14.41 12.66 -3.95
CA TYR A 518 -13.51 13.14 -2.91
C TYR A 518 -13.19 14.63 -3.09
N ILE A 519 -13.15 15.38 -1.99
CA ILE A 519 -12.59 16.73 -1.99
C ILE A 519 -11.89 17.07 -0.69
N ASN A 520 -10.71 17.67 -0.82
CA ASN A 520 -9.95 18.27 0.28
C ASN A 520 -9.90 19.78 0.08
N ILE A 521 -10.53 20.52 0.99
CA ILE A 521 -10.50 21.99 1.06
C ILE A 521 -9.84 22.47 2.35
N SER A 522 -9.12 21.61 3.06
CA SER A 522 -8.62 21.91 4.39
C SER A 522 -7.60 23.06 4.40
N LYS A 523 -7.43 23.72 5.55
CA LYS A 523 -6.47 24.81 5.79
C LYS A 523 -6.65 26.09 4.95
N ASN A 524 -7.80 26.28 4.28
CA ASN A 524 -8.04 27.43 3.41
C ASN A 524 -8.63 28.68 4.10
N ARG A 525 -8.81 28.66 5.42
CA ARG A 525 -9.24 29.83 6.22
C ARG A 525 -10.54 30.51 5.73
N GLY A 526 -11.48 29.74 5.16
CA GLY A 526 -12.66 30.31 4.48
C GLY A 526 -13.79 30.85 5.37
N GLY A 527 -13.76 30.59 6.69
CA GLY A 527 -14.74 31.08 7.65
C GLY A 527 -16.19 30.71 7.29
N ASN A 528 -17.08 31.70 7.30
CA ASN A 528 -18.49 31.51 6.94
C ASN A 528 -18.70 31.08 5.49
N GLU A 529 -17.85 31.52 4.57
CA GLU A 529 -18.02 31.21 3.15
C GLU A 529 -17.63 29.77 2.84
N ALA A 530 -16.65 29.18 3.56
CA ALA A 530 -16.38 27.75 3.49
C ALA A 530 -17.59 26.91 3.93
N ALA A 531 -18.25 27.30 5.03
CA ALA A 531 -19.47 26.61 5.48
C ALA A 531 -20.61 26.69 4.45
N LYS A 532 -20.83 27.88 3.87
CA LYS A 532 -21.82 28.05 2.81
C LYS A 532 -21.46 27.25 1.55
N PHE A 533 -20.18 27.21 1.19
CA PHE A 533 -19.69 26.36 0.11
C PHE A 533 -20.05 24.90 0.36
N LEU A 534 -19.80 24.35 1.55
CA LEU A 534 -20.19 22.97 1.90
C LEU A 534 -21.70 22.74 1.78
N THR A 535 -22.52 23.69 2.24
CA THR A 535 -23.99 23.58 2.12
C THR A 535 -24.50 23.61 0.68
N THR A 536 -23.74 24.20 -0.25
CA THR A 536 -24.02 24.18 -1.68
C THR A 536 -23.46 22.93 -2.37
N LEU A 537 -22.27 22.50 -1.97
CA LEU A 537 -21.55 21.38 -2.56
C LEU A 537 -22.25 20.03 -2.29
N ILE A 538 -22.59 19.76 -1.03
CA ILE A 538 -23.10 18.45 -0.60
C ILE A 538 -24.35 18.01 -1.38
N PRO A 539 -25.37 18.87 -1.60
CA PRO A 539 -26.53 18.49 -2.41
C PRO A 539 -26.22 18.28 -3.89
N ARG A 540 -25.17 18.94 -4.41
CA ARG A 540 -24.76 18.88 -5.82
C ARG A 540 -23.76 17.78 -6.10
N ALA A 541 -23.20 17.13 -5.08
CA ALA A 541 -22.28 16.01 -5.22
C ALA A 541 -22.89 14.74 -4.58
N PRO A 542 -23.90 14.10 -5.20
CA PRO A 542 -24.58 12.93 -4.62
C PRO A 542 -23.66 11.70 -4.46
N GLU A 543 -22.60 11.64 -5.27
CA GLU A 543 -21.58 10.58 -5.27
C GLU A 543 -20.45 10.81 -4.27
N LEU A 544 -20.46 11.93 -3.53
CA LEU A 544 -19.41 12.29 -2.57
C LEU A 544 -19.33 11.25 -1.44
N VAL A 545 -18.15 10.65 -1.28
CA VAL A 545 -17.84 9.64 -0.26
C VAL A 545 -17.01 10.23 0.87
N ALA A 546 -16.06 11.11 0.56
CA ALA A 546 -15.19 11.71 1.56
C ALA A 546 -14.97 13.21 1.31
N LEU A 547 -15.03 13.99 2.39
CA LEU A 547 -14.85 15.44 2.41
C LEU A 547 -13.90 15.78 3.56
N ASN A 548 -12.80 16.46 3.24
CA ASN A 548 -11.94 17.09 4.25
C ASN A 548 -12.11 18.62 4.19
N ALA A 549 -12.68 19.20 5.24
CA ALA A 549 -12.83 20.64 5.42
C ALA A 549 -12.24 21.11 6.76
N GLY A 550 -11.23 20.39 7.26
CA GLY A 550 -10.51 20.77 8.47
C GLY A 550 -9.83 22.14 8.36
N TYR A 551 -9.61 22.80 9.50
CA TYR A 551 -8.83 24.06 9.60
C TYR A 551 -9.31 25.18 8.66
N ASN A 552 -10.63 25.34 8.50
CA ASN A 552 -11.22 26.41 7.67
C ASN A 552 -11.80 27.58 8.50
N PHE A 553 -11.59 27.60 9.81
CA PHE A 553 -12.12 28.62 10.73
C PHE A 553 -13.64 28.80 10.66
N MET A 554 -14.40 27.74 10.34
CA MET A 554 -15.86 27.80 10.36
C MET A 554 -16.37 28.07 11.79
N PRO A 555 -17.32 28.99 12.02
CA PRO A 555 -17.87 29.23 13.34
C PRO A 555 -18.83 28.12 13.79
N SER A 556 -19.21 28.15 15.06
CA SER A 556 -20.08 27.14 15.67
C SER A 556 -21.44 26.99 15.00
N GLN A 557 -22.02 28.06 14.44
CA GLN A 557 -23.33 27.99 13.77
C GLN A 557 -23.30 27.14 12.49
N SER A 558 -22.12 26.99 11.86
CA SER A 558 -21.95 26.26 10.61
C SER A 558 -22.27 24.77 10.73
N LEU A 559 -22.05 24.17 11.91
CA LEU A 559 -22.31 22.74 12.14
C LEU A 559 -23.79 22.41 11.91
N LEU A 560 -24.70 23.25 12.42
CA LEU A 560 -26.14 23.04 12.26
C LEU A 560 -26.56 23.11 10.78
N SER A 561 -26.02 24.07 10.04
CA SER A 561 -26.29 24.21 8.61
C SER A 561 -25.81 23.00 7.81
N ILE A 562 -24.57 22.54 8.05
CA ILE A 562 -24.01 21.35 7.38
C ILE A 562 -24.84 20.11 7.69
N CYS A 563 -25.17 19.87 8.97
CA CYS A 563 -25.98 18.72 9.36
C CYS A 563 -27.40 18.76 8.77
N SER A 564 -28.02 19.94 8.68
CA SER A 564 -29.35 20.07 8.05
C SER A 564 -29.32 19.65 6.58
N VAL A 565 -28.26 20.01 5.86
CA VAL A 565 -28.08 19.67 4.45
C VAL A 565 -27.79 18.17 4.28
N LEU A 566 -26.96 17.59 5.14
CA LEU A 566 -26.66 16.15 5.10
C LEU A 566 -27.91 15.28 5.28
N LYS A 567 -28.86 15.70 6.14
CA LYS A 567 -30.15 15.00 6.31
C LYS A 567 -30.97 14.96 5.02
N VAL A 568 -30.88 16.03 4.21
CA VAL A 568 -31.62 16.17 2.96
C VAL A 568 -30.91 15.45 1.81
N ALA A 569 -29.59 15.59 1.73
CA ALA A 569 -28.81 15.15 0.57
C ALA A 569 -28.76 13.62 0.38
N LYS A 570 -28.99 12.82 1.44
CA LYS A 570 -29.03 11.33 1.40
C LYS A 570 -27.98 10.69 0.47
N GLY A 571 -26.75 11.24 0.47
CA GLY A 571 -25.67 10.85 -0.43
C GLY A 571 -24.84 9.66 0.08
N LYS A 572 -23.73 9.37 -0.61
CA LYS A 572 -22.83 8.26 -0.28
C LYS A 572 -21.77 8.59 0.78
N LEU A 573 -21.88 9.74 1.45
CA LEU A 573 -20.86 10.26 2.36
C LEU A 573 -20.56 9.30 3.52
N GLU A 574 -19.28 8.97 3.67
CA GLU A 574 -18.71 8.08 4.68
C GLU A 574 -17.75 8.81 5.62
N HIS A 575 -17.10 9.86 5.13
CA HIS A 575 -16.08 10.56 5.88
C HIS A 575 -16.20 12.09 5.74
N VAL A 576 -16.31 12.78 6.86
CA VAL A 576 -16.41 14.23 6.94
C VAL A 576 -15.46 14.73 8.01
N ASP A 577 -14.32 15.27 7.60
CA ASP A 577 -13.36 15.89 8.50
C ASP A 577 -13.65 17.38 8.65
N LEU A 578 -13.98 17.79 9.88
CA LEU A 578 -14.17 19.19 10.28
C LEU A 578 -13.22 19.57 11.43
N THR A 579 -12.14 18.81 11.66
CA THR A 579 -11.14 19.07 12.69
C THR A 579 -10.53 20.47 12.55
N GLY A 580 -10.12 21.08 13.67
CA GLY A 580 -9.50 22.41 13.63
C GLY A 580 -10.42 23.59 13.24
N ASN A 581 -11.74 23.38 13.12
CA ASN A 581 -12.71 24.47 13.00
C ASN A 581 -13.22 24.92 14.38
N ASN A 582 -13.77 26.15 14.46
CA ASN A 582 -14.32 26.72 15.70
C ASN A 582 -15.73 26.18 15.99
N LEU A 583 -15.86 24.86 15.99
CA LEU A 583 -17.11 24.15 16.21
C LEU A 583 -17.26 23.86 17.70
N CYS A 584 -18.07 24.65 18.40
CA CYS A 584 -18.45 24.35 19.78
C CYS A 584 -19.50 23.24 19.78
N VAL A 585 -19.07 21.97 19.88
CA VAL A 585 -19.98 20.82 20.00
C VAL A 585 -20.55 20.80 21.40
N GLN A 586 -21.82 21.17 21.56
CA GLN A 586 -22.54 21.06 22.83
C GLN A 586 -23.08 19.64 23.03
N SER A 587 -23.48 19.28 24.25
CA SER A 587 -24.07 17.97 24.55
C SER A 587 -25.34 17.66 23.73
N ALA A 588 -26.06 18.70 23.28
CA ALA A 588 -27.21 18.57 22.39
C ALA A 588 -26.82 18.20 20.94
N ASP A 589 -25.62 18.57 20.48
CA ASP A 589 -25.14 18.28 19.14
C ASP A 589 -24.69 16.81 19.02
N ALA A 590 -24.25 16.19 20.12
CA ALA A 590 -23.81 14.80 20.15
C ALA A 590 -24.92 13.81 19.72
N THR A 591 -26.17 14.07 20.12
CA THR A 591 -27.31 13.23 19.71
C THR A 591 -27.60 13.38 18.22
N MET A 592 -27.48 14.59 17.68
CA MET A 592 -27.68 14.87 16.25
C MET A 592 -26.55 14.29 15.39
N LEU A 593 -25.30 14.36 15.85
CA LEU A 593 -24.15 13.78 15.18
C LEU A 593 -24.18 12.24 15.19
N ALA A 594 -24.72 11.63 16.26
CA ALA A 594 -24.88 10.18 16.37
C ALA A 594 -25.84 9.60 15.32
N GLU A 595 -26.73 10.41 14.73
CA GLU A 595 -27.61 9.98 13.62
C GLU A 595 -26.83 9.71 12.33
N PHE A 596 -25.64 10.29 12.17
CA PHE A 596 -24.83 10.16 10.97
C PHE A 596 -23.80 9.04 11.12
N GLN A 597 -24.25 7.82 10.85
CA GLN A 597 -23.42 6.62 10.85
C GLN A 597 -23.56 5.86 9.55
N LYS A 598 -22.45 5.30 9.07
CA LYS A 598 -22.44 4.36 7.95
C LYS A 598 -21.74 3.08 8.38
N ASN A 599 -22.45 1.96 8.23
CA ASN A 599 -22.01 0.64 8.72
C ASN A 599 -21.65 0.60 10.23
N GLY A 600 -22.32 1.40 11.04
CA GLY A 600 -22.09 1.48 12.50
C GLY A 600 -20.91 2.36 12.93
N ASN A 601 -20.21 3.00 12.00
CA ASN A 601 -19.15 3.96 12.29
C ASN A 601 -19.66 5.40 12.09
N PRO A 602 -19.28 6.35 12.98
CA PRO A 602 -19.60 7.77 12.79
C PRO A 602 -18.89 8.29 11.54
N ILE A 603 -19.59 9.10 10.74
CA ILE A 603 -18.99 9.67 9.52
C ILE A 603 -18.11 10.90 9.82
N PHE A 604 -18.29 11.56 10.97
CA PHE A 604 -17.61 12.80 11.31
C PHE A 604 -16.29 12.56 12.07
N LEU A 605 -15.25 13.30 11.68
CA LEU A 605 -14.09 13.59 12.50
C LEU A 605 -14.19 15.04 13.00
N LEU A 606 -14.30 15.20 14.32
CA LEU A 606 -14.46 16.49 14.99
C LEU A 606 -13.28 16.77 15.92
N PRO A 607 -13.03 18.05 16.27
CA PRO A 607 -11.99 18.40 17.24
C PRO A 607 -12.23 17.68 18.58
N THR A 608 -11.19 17.07 19.13
CA THR A 608 -11.24 16.43 20.47
C THR A 608 -11.14 17.44 21.62
N LEU A 609 -10.79 18.71 21.34
CA LEU A 609 -10.68 19.81 22.30
C LEU A 609 -11.07 21.13 21.61
N PRO A 610 -11.67 22.11 22.32
CA PRO A 610 -11.83 23.45 21.76
C PRO A 610 -10.45 24.01 21.44
N ALA A 611 -10.24 24.43 20.18
CA ALA A 611 -9.05 25.17 19.79
C ALA A 611 -8.86 26.34 20.77
N SER A 612 -7.64 26.57 21.24
CA SER A 612 -7.38 27.64 22.20
C SER A 612 -7.87 28.96 21.59
N ASN A 613 -8.70 29.70 22.33
CA ASN A 613 -9.16 31.06 22.00
C ASN A 613 -7.98 32.07 22.09
N ALA A 614 -6.83 31.74 21.51
CA ALA A 614 -5.83 32.75 21.23
C ALA A 614 -6.33 33.50 19.97
N PRO A 615 -6.53 34.83 20.03
CA PRO A 615 -6.53 35.60 18.81
C PRO A 615 -5.13 35.43 18.22
N TYR A 616 -5.02 34.59 17.19
CA TYR A 616 -3.83 34.60 16.35
C TYR A 616 -3.95 35.88 15.52
N ASP A 617 -2.93 36.74 15.59
CA ASP A 617 -2.90 38.05 14.93
C ASP A 617 -3.24 37.89 13.45
N ASP A 618 -4.44 38.35 13.08
CA ASP A 618 -4.82 38.69 11.71
C ASP A 618 -4.40 40.16 11.50
N ASP A 619 -3.17 40.38 11.07
CA ASP A 619 -2.82 41.48 10.17
C ASP A 619 -1.47 41.12 9.48
N PRO A 620 -1.29 41.50 8.20
CA PRO A 620 -0.27 40.96 7.29
C PRO A 620 1.18 41.31 7.63
#